data_AF-A0A251TRE6-F1
#
_entry.id   AF-A0A251TRE6-F1
#
_cell.length_a   1.000
_cell.length_b   1.000
_cell.length_c   1.000
_cell.angle_alpha   90.00
_cell.angle_beta   90.00
_cell.angle_gamma   90.00
#
_symmetry.space_group_name_H-M   'P 1'
#
loop_
_entity.id
_entity.type
_entity.pdbx_description
1 polymer ?
#
loop_
_entity_poly.entity_id
_entity_poly.type
_entity_poly.pdbx_seq_one_letter_code
_entity_poly.pdbx_strand_id
1 'polypeptide(L)'
;MEEVDGRSKNNQQLYLAAEYGRLDTLRIILKKTKVEITDAITINGNTALHVAVANNTFLESMLELLPYNKALMGVRNSDGSTLLHVAAAYGNINAAKILVCRSPELLSAKDNEGCTPLDIVLSNPWHTETCLFLWNSALPDIEQLDSRFEHLVKAISHGYFDLAKSYIQSYSSLKSAAVLMAIAQYCPADFSPHQIYLYESSYKLHLFSYNSLQYDILIIHPYTYIVCIPSVEHTHLAFRKQR
;
A
#
# COMPACT_ATOMS: atom_id res chain seq x y z
N MET A 1 -20.44 18.25 -36.65
CA MET A 1 -21.17 17.35 -35.73
C MET A 1 -20.78 15.88 -35.90
N GLU A 2 -20.48 15.38 -37.12
CA GLU A 2 -20.03 14.00 -37.34
C GLU A 2 -18.68 13.62 -36.68
N GLU A 3 -17.70 14.54 -36.59
CA GLU A 3 -16.40 14.22 -35.96
C GLU A 3 -16.49 13.93 -34.46
N VAL A 4 -17.40 14.59 -33.73
CA VAL A 4 -17.57 14.40 -32.28
C VAL A 4 -18.21 13.05 -31.98
N ASP A 5 -19.20 12.65 -32.78
CA ASP A 5 -19.84 11.33 -32.69
C ASP A 5 -18.87 10.20 -33.10
N GLY A 6 -18.05 10.44 -34.14
CA GLY A 6 -17.00 9.52 -34.57
C GLY A 6 -15.93 9.28 -33.51
N ARG A 7 -15.45 10.34 -32.83
CA ARG A 7 -14.44 10.20 -31.77
C ARG A 7 -14.99 9.48 -30.53
N SER A 8 -16.22 9.77 -30.13
CA SER A 8 -16.88 9.08 -29.01
C SER A 8 -17.01 7.57 -29.27
N LYS A 9 -17.41 7.18 -30.48
CA LYS A 9 -17.50 5.76 -30.88
C LYS A 9 -16.12 5.08 -30.87
N ASN A 10 -15.09 5.75 -31.38
CA ASN A 10 -13.73 5.20 -31.39
C ASN A 10 -13.17 5.03 -29.97
N ASN A 11 -13.41 5.98 -29.07
CA ASN A 11 -13.02 5.88 -27.66
C ASN A 11 -13.71 4.69 -26.97
N GLN A 12 -15.00 4.50 -27.23
CA GLN A 12 -15.74 3.34 -26.71
C GLN A 12 -15.20 2.02 -27.26
N GLN A 13 -14.87 1.96 -28.55
CA GLN A 13 -14.25 0.76 -29.13
C GLN A 13 -12.87 0.48 -28.53
N LEU A 14 -12.06 1.52 -28.31
CA LEU A 14 -10.74 1.40 -27.68
C LEU A 14 -10.86 0.94 -26.23
N TYR A 15 -11.86 1.44 -25.49
CA TYR A 15 -12.20 0.98 -24.14
C TYR A 15 -12.51 -0.52 -24.14
N LEU A 16 -13.45 -0.97 -24.99
CA LEU A 16 -13.83 -2.38 -25.06
C LEU A 16 -12.70 -3.28 -25.58
N ALA A 17 -11.78 -2.75 -26.38
CA ALA A 17 -10.60 -3.49 -26.78
C ALA A 17 -9.64 -3.67 -25.60
N ALA A 18 -9.49 -2.63 -24.77
CA ALA A 18 -8.61 -2.66 -23.61
C ALA A 18 -9.16 -3.50 -22.45
N GLU A 19 -10.45 -3.38 -22.19
CA GLU A 19 -11.16 -4.11 -21.13
C GLU A 19 -11.17 -5.62 -21.38
N TYR A 20 -11.38 -6.05 -22.63
CA TYR A 20 -11.41 -7.49 -22.98
C TYR A 20 -10.06 -8.03 -23.49
N GLY A 21 -9.00 -7.25 -23.39
CA GLY A 21 -7.66 -7.70 -23.75
C GLY A 21 -7.44 -8.02 -25.23
N ARG A 22 -8.16 -7.34 -26.14
CA ARG A 22 -8.15 -7.63 -27.59
C ARG A 22 -7.07 -6.81 -28.32
N LEU A 23 -5.83 -7.28 -28.26
CA LEU A 23 -4.66 -6.62 -28.87
C LEU A 23 -4.81 -6.31 -30.36
N ASP A 24 -5.30 -7.27 -31.15
CA ASP A 24 -5.44 -7.09 -32.60
C ASP A 24 -6.47 -6.02 -32.94
N THR A 25 -7.60 -6.03 -32.23
CA THR A 25 -8.64 -5.00 -32.35
C THR A 25 -8.07 -3.63 -31.98
N LEU A 26 -7.33 -3.55 -30.87
CA LEU A 26 -6.68 -2.33 -30.43
C LEU A 26 -5.70 -1.79 -31.49
N ARG A 27 -4.86 -2.67 -32.07
CA ARG A 27 -3.94 -2.31 -33.15
C ARG A 27 -4.66 -1.78 -34.39
N ILE A 28 -5.77 -2.42 -34.77
CA ILE A 28 -6.58 -2.00 -35.93
C ILE A 28 -7.18 -0.62 -35.68
N ILE A 29 -7.71 -0.36 -34.47
CA ILE A 29 -8.30 0.94 -34.10
C ILE A 29 -7.24 2.03 -34.15
N LEU A 30 -6.07 1.82 -33.52
CA LEU A 30 -4.98 2.81 -33.49
C LEU A 30 -4.41 3.13 -34.89
N LYS A 31 -4.46 2.17 -35.83
CA LYS A 31 -4.00 2.40 -37.22
C LYS A 31 -5.04 3.09 -38.10
N LYS A 32 -6.33 2.80 -37.89
CA LYS A 32 -7.41 3.28 -38.76
C LYS A 32 -8.02 4.59 -38.32
N THR A 33 -7.79 5.00 -37.07
CA THR A 33 -8.40 6.19 -36.46
C THR A 33 -7.33 7.19 -36.04
N LYS A 34 -7.75 8.43 -35.75
CA LYS A 34 -6.88 9.47 -35.17
C LYS A 34 -6.78 9.38 -33.64
N VAL A 35 -7.30 8.32 -33.01
CA VAL A 35 -7.30 8.16 -31.55
C VAL A 35 -5.95 7.61 -31.11
N GLU A 36 -5.37 8.21 -30.08
CA GLU A 36 -4.11 7.75 -29.48
C GLU A 36 -4.37 6.89 -28.25
N ILE A 37 -3.43 6.01 -27.91
CA ILE A 37 -3.57 5.15 -26.72
C ILE A 37 -3.51 5.93 -25.40
N THR A 38 -2.99 7.15 -25.47
CA THR A 38 -2.88 8.14 -24.38
C THR A 38 -4.11 9.04 -24.30
N ASP A 39 -5.06 8.95 -25.23
CA ASP A 39 -6.30 9.71 -25.15
C ASP A 39 -7.13 9.25 -23.95
N ALA A 40 -7.80 10.21 -23.30
CA ALA A 40 -8.84 9.92 -22.33
C ALA A 40 -10.04 9.28 -23.03
N ILE A 41 -10.38 8.05 -22.63
CA ILE A 41 -11.47 7.27 -23.23
C ILE A 41 -12.65 7.05 -22.28
N THR A 42 -12.50 7.39 -20.99
CA THR A 42 -13.59 7.34 -20.00
C THR A 42 -13.86 8.73 -19.42
N ILE A 43 -15.01 8.86 -18.75
CA ILE A 43 -15.40 10.10 -18.04
C ILE A 43 -14.43 10.49 -16.92
N ASN A 44 -13.72 9.52 -16.32
CA ASN A 44 -12.74 9.76 -15.26
C ASN A 44 -11.34 10.06 -15.85
N GLY A 45 -11.25 10.31 -17.15
CA GLY A 45 -9.98 10.59 -17.82
C GLY A 45 -9.08 9.37 -17.96
N ASN A 46 -9.58 8.14 -17.74
CA ASN A 46 -8.76 6.95 -17.91
C ASN A 46 -8.43 6.77 -19.39
N THR A 47 -7.16 6.49 -19.66
CA THR A 47 -6.67 6.07 -20.97
C THR A 47 -6.84 4.56 -21.15
N ALA A 48 -6.59 4.05 -22.36
CA ALA A 48 -6.62 2.61 -22.61
C ALA A 48 -5.64 1.83 -21.71
N LEU A 49 -4.50 2.45 -21.35
CA LEU A 49 -3.53 1.85 -20.43
C LEU A 49 -4.07 1.75 -19.00
N HIS A 50 -4.80 2.75 -18.50
CA HIS A 50 -5.42 2.67 -17.17
C HIS A 50 -6.44 1.52 -17.10
N VAL A 51 -7.26 1.38 -18.15
CA VAL A 51 -8.22 0.26 -18.26
C VAL A 51 -7.50 -1.09 -18.31
N ALA A 52 -6.39 -1.16 -19.04
CA ALA A 52 -5.58 -2.38 -19.10
C ALA A 52 -4.92 -2.75 -17.78
N VAL A 53 -4.51 -1.76 -16.96
CA VAL A 53 -3.96 -2.00 -15.62
C VAL A 53 -4.99 -2.60 -14.67
N ALA A 54 -6.27 -2.29 -14.82
CA ALA A 54 -7.31 -2.94 -14.02
C ALA A 54 -7.42 -4.46 -14.33
N ASN A 55 -6.83 -4.93 -15.43
CA ASN A 55 -6.83 -6.32 -15.86
C ASN A 55 -5.44 -6.99 -15.74
N ASN A 56 -5.38 -8.18 -15.12
CA ASN A 56 -4.13 -8.81 -14.69
C ASN A 56 -3.13 -9.29 -15.78
N THR A 57 -3.54 -9.41 -17.05
CA THR A 57 -2.73 -10.08 -18.08
C THR A 57 -2.44 -9.24 -19.32
N PHE A 58 -3.06 -8.07 -19.45
CA PHE A 58 -3.14 -7.37 -20.73
C PHE A 58 -2.15 -6.22 -20.88
N LEU A 59 -1.73 -5.61 -19.77
CA LEU A 59 -0.82 -4.47 -19.77
C LEU A 59 0.52 -4.77 -20.44
N GLU A 60 1.14 -5.92 -20.15
CA GLU A 60 2.47 -6.26 -20.69
C GLU A 60 2.46 -6.29 -22.21
N SER A 61 1.51 -7.04 -22.78
CA SER A 61 1.39 -7.17 -24.23
C SER A 61 1.05 -5.84 -24.89
N MET A 62 0.24 -4.98 -24.29
CA MET A 62 0.01 -3.63 -24.81
C MET A 62 1.29 -2.81 -24.88
N LEU A 63 2.10 -2.84 -23.81
CA LEU A 63 3.36 -2.09 -23.76
C LEU A 63 4.41 -2.63 -24.73
N GLU A 64 4.39 -3.93 -25.05
CA GLU A 64 5.25 -4.53 -26.08
C GLU A 64 4.83 -4.17 -27.50
N LEU A 65 3.53 -4.01 -27.75
CA LEU A 65 3.02 -3.66 -29.08
C LEU A 65 3.29 -2.22 -29.49
N LEU A 66 3.64 -1.37 -28.53
CA LEU A 66 3.93 0.04 -28.75
C LEU A 66 5.44 0.23 -28.73
N PRO A 67 6.01 1.02 -29.67
CA PRO A 67 7.42 1.37 -29.58
C PRO A 67 7.70 1.99 -28.21
N TYR A 68 8.79 1.55 -27.57
CA TYR A 68 9.12 1.89 -26.19
C TYR A 68 9.09 3.41 -26.01
N ASN A 69 8.03 3.90 -25.38
CA ASN A 69 7.80 5.32 -25.21
C ASN A 69 7.60 5.60 -23.73
N LYS A 70 8.61 6.20 -23.09
CA LYS A 70 8.54 6.63 -21.69
C LYS A 70 7.32 7.52 -21.40
N ALA A 71 6.80 8.24 -22.39
CA ALA A 71 5.61 9.07 -22.23
C ALA A 71 4.36 8.25 -21.84
N LEU A 72 4.30 6.95 -22.21
CA LEU A 72 3.18 6.07 -21.82
C LEU A 72 3.12 5.85 -20.32
N MET A 73 4.26 5.93 -19.63
CA MET A 73 4.31 5.75 -18.18
C MET A 73 3.85 6.99 -17.41
N GLY A 74 3.98 8.16 -18.02
CA GLY A 74 3.62 9.45 -17.41
C GLY A 74 2.14 9.83 -17.53
N VAL A 75 1.30 8.98 -18.12
CA VAL A 75 -0.14 9.27 -18.24
C VAL A 75 -0.81 9.35 -16.87
N ARG A 76 -1.73 10.30 -16.75
CA ARG A 76 -2.55 10.53 -15.55
C ARG A 76 -4.00 10.65 -15.95
N ASN A 77 -4.89 10.10 -15.13
CA ASN A 77 -6.34 10.27 -15.29
C ASN A 77 -6.81 11.61 -14.67
N SER A 78 -8.12 11.85 -14.63
CA SER A 78 -8.69 13.10 -14.08
C SER A 78 -8.39 13.31 -12.59
N ASP A 79 -8.20 12.22 -11.84
CA ASP A 79 -7.85 12.24 -10.42
C ASP A 79 -6.33 12.45 -10.20
N GLY A 80 -5.57 12.62 -11.29
CA GLY A 80 -4.11 12.69 -11.25
C GLY A 80 -3.46 11.33 -11.00
N SER A 81 -4.23 10.24 -10.91
CA SER A 81 -3.73 8.89 -10.69
C SER A 81 -2.89 8.43 -11.87
N THR A 82 -1.69 7.92 -11.58
CA THR A 82 -0.85 7.22 -12.56
C THR A 82 -1.32 5.78 -12.75
N LEU A 83 -0.74 5.09 -13.74
CA LEU A 83 -0.95 3.65 -13.91
C LEU A 83 -0.64 2.85 -12.63
N LEU A 84 0.35 3.26 -11.83
CA LEU A 84 0.69 2.54 -10.59
C LEU A 84 -0.35 2.75 -9.48
N HIS A 85 -1.02 3.91 -9.42
CA HIS A 85 -2.15 4.14 -8.51
C HIS A 85 -3.31 3.18 -8.85
N VAL A 86 -3.63 3.03 -10.14
CA VAL A 86 -4.66 2.09 -10.57
C VAL A 86 -4.24 0.65 -10.25
N ALA A 87 -2.99 0.26 -10.49
CA ALA A 87 -2.52 -1.09 -10.13
C ALA A 87 -2.64 -1.36 -8.62
N ALA A 88 -2.34 -0.36 -7.79
CA ALA A 88 -2.50 -0.41 -6.34
C ALA A 88 -3.97 -0.54 -5.92
N ALA A 89 -4.87 0.26 -6.51
CA ALA A 89 -6.30 0.26 -6.21
C ALA A 89 -6.99 -1.06 -6.55
N TYR A 90 -6.58 -1.71 -7.64
CA TYR A 90 -7.13 -3.01 -8.08
C TYR A 90 -6.32 -4.21 -7.56
N GLY A 91 -5.21 -3.97 -6.85
CA GLY A 91 -4.33 -5.03 -6.36
C GLY A 91 -3.66 -5.85 -7.47
N ASN A 92 -3.49 -5.31 -8.67
CA ASN A 92 -2.87 -6.01 -9.79
C ASN A 92 -1.34 -6.04 -9.61
N ILE A 93 -0.84 -7.07 -8.93
CA ILE A 93 0.59 -7.25 -8.67
C ILE A 93 1.42 -7.39 -9.95
N ASN A 94 0.88 -8.01 -11.00
CA ASN A 94 1.60 -8.20 -12.25
C ASN A 94 1.82 -6.85 -12.94
N ALA A 95 0.77 -6.03 -13.04
CA ALA A 95 0.89 -4.66 -13.52
C ALA A 95 1.87 -3.87 -12.65
N ALA A 96 1.74 -3.92 -11.31
CA ALA A 96 2.65 -3.21 -10.42
C ALA A 96 4.13 -3.57 -10.67
N LYS A 97 4.45 -4.87 -10.82
CA LYS A 97 5.81 -5.33 -11.15
C LYS A 97 6.32 -4.76 -12.47
N ILE A 98 5.49 -4.83 -13.51
CA ILE A 98 5.83 -4.32 -14.83
C ILE A 98 6.09 -2.80 -14.79
N LEU A 99 5.19 -2.07 -14.14
CA LEU A 99 5.21 -0.61 -14.05
C LEU A 99 6.45 -0.14 -13.29
N VAL A 100 6.74 -0.73 -12.13
CA VAL A 100 7.93 -0.40 -11.31
C VAL A 100 9.22 -0.74 -12.06
N CYS A 101 9.27 -1.88 -12.77
CA CYS A 101 10.43 -2.27 -13.58
C CYS A 101 10.71 -1.28 -14.72
N ARG A 102 9.67 -0.76 -15.37
CA ARG A 102 9.79 0.19 -16.49
C ARG A 102 10.05 1.62 -16.03
N SER A 103 9.45 2.03 -14.91
CA SER A 103 9.46 3.40 -14.38
C SER A 103 9.36 3.41 -12.85
N PRO A 104 10.49 3.26 -12.14
CA PRO A 104 10.55 3.34 -10.67
C PRO A 104 10.02 4.66 -10.11
N GLU A 105 10.12 5.76 -10.86
CA GLU A 105 9.63 7.09 -10.48
C GLU A 105 8.12 7.13 -10.18
N LEU A 106 7.36 6.11 -10.59
CA LEU A 106 5.93 6.00 -10.28
C LEU A 106 5.66 5.69 -8.81
N LEU A 107 6.63 5.12 -8.08
CA LEU A 107 6.50 4.77 -6.66
C LEU A 107 6.27 6.00 -5.79
N SER A 108 6.87 7.14 -6.14
CA SER A 108 6.77 8.40 -5.40
C SER A 108 5.79 9.40 -6.03
N ALA A 109 5.14 9.04 -7.15
CA ALA A 109 4.16 9.88 -7.79
C ALA A 109 2.96 10.11 -6.86
N LYS A 110 2.50 11.35 -6.76
CA LYS A 110 1.29 11.72 -6.01
C LYS A 110 0.14 11.99 -6.94
N ASP A 111 -1.05 11.54 -6.61
CA ASP A 111 -2.30 11.94 -7.24
C ASP A 111 -2.76 13.35 -6.80
N ASN A 112 -3.97 13.77 -7.18
CA ASN A 112 -4.49 15.10 -6.84
C ASN A 112 -4.80 15.25 -5.34
N GLU A 113 -4.98 14.16 -4.59
CA GLU A 113 -5.17 14.16 -3.15
C GLU A 113 -3.84 14.12 -2.39
N GLY A 114 -2.72 13.97 -3.10
CA GLY A 114 -1.39 13.86 -2.52
C GLY A 114 -1.02 12.44 -2.09
N CYS A 115 -1.85 11.45 -2.40
CA CYS A 115 -1.63 10.04 -2.08
C CYS A 115 -0.64 9.42 -3.06
N THR A 116 0.23 8.54 -2.55
CA THR A 116 1.11 7.69 -3.36
C THR A 116 0.42 6.36 -3.70
N PRO A 117 0.92 5.56 -4.66
CA PRO A 117 0.39 4.22 -4.90
C PRO A 117 0.41 3.33 -3.66
N LEU A 118 1.42 3.50 -2.78
CA LEU A 118 1.48 2.78 -1.51
C LEU A 118 0.34 3.19 -0.56
N ASP A 119 -0.01 4.48 -0.51
CA ASP A 119 -1.14 4.97 0.27
C ASP A 119 -2.47 4.36 -0.18
N ILE A 120 -2.66 4.26 -1.50
CA ILE A 120 -3.86 3.69 -2.13
C ILE A 120 -4.00 2.20 -1.80
N VAL A 121 -2.92 1.41 -1.92
CA VAL A 121 -3.02 -0.03 -1.60
C VAL A 121 -3.23 -0.27 -0.10
N LEU A 122 -2.66 0.57 0.77
CA LEU A 122 -2.86 0.49 2.23
C LEU A 122 -4.28 0.84 2.69
N SER A 123 -5.05 1.57 1.88
CA SER A 123 -6.48 1.77 2.14
C SER A 123 -7.37 0.59 1.74
N ASN A 124 -6.82 -0.44 1.07
CA ASN A 124 -7.59 -1.54 0.48
C ASN A 124 -7.26 -2.91 1.12
N PRO A 125 -8.08 -3.45 2.04
CA PRO A 125 -7.76 -4.60 2.90
C PRO A 125 -7.41 -5.91 2.16
N TRP A 126 -7.71 -6.01 0.88
CA TRP A 126 -7.63 -7.26 0.12
C TRP A 126 -6.35 -7.42 -0.72
N HIS A 127 -5.49 -6.41 -0.79
CA HIS A 127 -4.37 -6.37 -1.75
C HIS A 127 -2.99 -6.54 -1.09
N THR A 128 -2.87 -7.52 -0.19
CA THR A 128 -1.67 -7.76 0.64
C THR A 128 -0.40 -8.01 -0.16
N GLU A 129 -0.44 -8.83 -1.21
CA GLU A 129 0.74 -9.14 -2.04
C GLU A 129 1.25 -7.90 -2.78
N THR A 130 0.34 -7.10 -3.34
CA THR A 130 0.67 -5.85 -4.03
C THR A 130 1.22 -4.82 -3.03
N CYS A 131 0.67 -4.77 -1.82
CA CYS A 131 1.17 -3.92 -0.74
C CYS A 131 2.59 -4.30 -0.30
N LEU A 132 2.87 -5.60 -0.13
CA LEU A 132 4.22 -6.11 0.15
C LEU A 132 5.20 -5.71 -0.97
N PHE A 133 4.80 -5.92 -2.22
CA PHE A 133 5.63 -5.60 -3.37
C PHE A 133 5.94 -4.11 -3.45
N LEU A 134 4.92 -3.25 -3.37
CA LEU A 134 5.09 -1.79 -3.45
C LEU A 134 5.90 -1.25 -2.28
N TRP A 135 5.68 -1.76 -1.07
CA TRP A 135 6.48 -1.41 0.09
C TRP A 135 7.96 -1.72 -0.13
N ASN A 136 8.27 -2.98 -0.46
CA ASN A 136 9.65 -3.41 -0.66
C ASN A 136 10.34 -2.65 -1.80
N SER A 137 9.57 -2.25 -2.82
CA SER A 137 10.07 -1.46 -3.94
C SER A 137 10.26 0.01 -3.57
N ALA A 138 9.47 0.56 -2.66
CA ALA A 138 9.54 1.95 -2.20
C ALA A 138 10.59 2.18 -1.10
N LEU A 139 10.97 1.13 -0.35
CA LEU A 139 11.95 1.20 0.75
C LEU A 139 13.26 1.96 0.46
N PRO A 140 13.88 1.92 -0.74
CA PRO A 140 15.09 2.70 -1.00
C PRO A 140 14.84 4.22 -1.16
N ASP A 141 13.62 4.66 -1.49
CA ASP A 141 13.29 6.06 -1.80
C ASP A 141 12.49 6.79 -0.70
N ILE A 142 11.99 6.08 0.33
CA ILE A 142 11.29 6.74 1.46
C ILE A 142 12.34 7.37 2.39
N GLU A 143 12.89 8.52 1.98
CA GLU A 143 13.94 9.23 2.70
C GLU A 143 13.48 9.79 4.06
N GLN A 144 12.16 9.80 4.34
CA GLN A 144 11.61 10.29 5.60
C GLN A 144 11.21 9.12 6.53
N LEU A 145 11.87 9.04 7.69
CA LEU A 145 11.56 8.09 8.74
C LEU A 145 10.10 8.20 9.23
N ASP A 146 9.53 9.41 9.21
CA ASP A 146 8.17 9.68 9.68
C ASP A 146 7.09 9.05 8.80
N SER A 147 7.23 9.17 7.47
CA SER A 147 6.29 8.53 6.54
C SER A 147 6.39 7.00 6.63
N ARG A 148 7.57 6.42 6.87
CA ARG A 148 7.71 4.97 7.13
C ARG A 148 6.84 4.53 8.32
N PHE A 149 6.92 5.25 9.43
CA PHE A 149 6.11 4.95 10.61
C PHE A 149 4.61 5.16 10.37
N GLU A 150 4.22 6.18 9.63
CA GLU A 150 2.82 6.43 9.27
C GLU A 150 2.22 5.26 8.48
N HIS A 151 2.91 4.77 7.45
CA HIS A 151 2.42 3.63 6.68
C HIS A 151 2.39 2.33 7.52
N LEU A 152 3.34 2.14 8.45
CA LEU A 152 3.29 1.01 9.39
C LEU A 152 2.08 1.11 10.33
N VAL A 153 1.80 2.31 10.86
CA VAL A 153 0.60 2.58 11.68
C VAL A 153 -0.66 2.28 10.88
N LYS A 154 -0.72 2.72 9.62
CA LYS A 154 -1.84 2.46 8.71
C LYS A 154 -2.00 0.97 8.44
N ALA A 155 -0.91 0.24 8.24
CA ALA A 155 -0.95 -1.22 8.05
C ALA A 155 -1.54 -1.93 9.30
N ILE A 156 -1.14 -1.50 10.49
CA ILE A 156 -1.63 -2.07 11.75
C ILE A 156 -3.10 -1.71 11.99
N SER A 157 -3.49 -0.45 11.77
CA SER A 157 -4.86 0.02 12.01
C SER A 157 -5.89 -0.64 11.10
N HIS A 158 -5.49 -1.04 9.90
CA HIS A 158 -6.33 -1.77 8.94
C HIS A 158 -6.25 -3.30 9.10
N GLY A 159 -5.52 -3.79 10.11
CA GLY A 159 -5.48 -5.22 10.45
C GLY A 159 -4.54 -6.07 9.61
N TYR A 160 -3.63 -5.46 8.84
CA TYR A 160 -2.63 -6.20 8.06
C TYR A 160 -1.48 -6.68 8.95
N PHE A 161 -1.75 -7.57 9.91
CA PHE A 161 -0.77 -7.94 10.92
C PHE A 161 0.43 -8.71 10.35
N ASP A 162 0.22 -9.61 9.39
CA ASP A 162 1.34 -10.35 8.77
C ASP A 162 2.22 -9.43 7.92
N LEU A 163 1.60 -8.46 7.25
CA LEU A 163 2.27 -7.38 6.56
C LEU A 163 3.08 -6.53 7.55
N ALA A 164 2.45 -6.06 8.63
CA ALA A 164 3.09 -5.26 9.66
C ALA A 164 4.26 -6.00 10.33
N LYS A 165 4.15 -7.32 10.57
CA LYS A 165 5.25 -8.18 11.04
C LYS A 165 6.41 -8.15 10.05
N SER A 166 6.14 -8.34 8.76
CA SER A 166 7.18 -8.27 7.71
C SER A 166 7.84 -6.89 7.63
N TYR A 167 7.05 -5.83 7.81
CA TYR A 167 7.55 -4.46 7.81
C TYR A 167 8.45 -4.20 9.00
N ILE A 168 8.03 -4.61 10.21
CA ILE A 168 8.80 -4.49 11.46
C ILE A 168 10.20 -5.09 11.34
N GLN A 169 10.35 -6.22 10.64
CA GLN A 169 11.65 -6.84 10.40
C GLN A 169 12.62 -5.95 9.60
N SER A 170 12.11 -5.01 8.80
CA SER A 170 12.92 -4.04 8.05
C SER A 170 13.32 -2.81 8.86
N TYR A 171 12.77 -2.61 10.07
CA TYR A 171 13.12 -1.49 10.95
C TYR A 171 14.24 -1.87 11.92
N SER A 172 15.24 -0.99 12.03
CA SER A 172 16.28 -1.10 13.05
C SER A 172 15.80 -0.71 14.46
N SER A 173 14.78 0.15 14.55
CA SER A 173 14.21 0.62 15.83
C SER A 173 12.78 1.15 15.66
N LEU A 174 11.86 0.69 16.52
CA LEU A 174 10.46 1.13 16.56
C LEU A 174 10.25 2.09 17.75
N LYS A 175 10.71 3.34 17.62
CA LYS A 175 10.58 4.36 18.68
C LYS A 175 9.41 5.33 18.49
N SER A 176 8.62 5.16 17.43
CA SER A 176 7.49 6.06 17.15
C SER A 176 6.34 5.79 18.10
N ALA A 177 5.88 6.84 18.79
CA ALA A 177 4.77 6.76 19.71
C ALA A 177 3.50 6.23 19.03
N ALA A 178 3.26 6.70 17.81
CA ALA A 178 2.11 6.29 17.01
C ALA A 178 2.14 4.79 16.68
N VAL A 179 3.32 4.23 16.39
CA VAL A 179 3.49 2.80 16.10
C VAL A 179 3.20 1.97 17.35
N LEU A 180 3.76 2.35 18.49
CA LEU A 180 3.51 1.65 19.76
C LEU A 180 2.02 1.70 20.15
N MET A 181 1.36 2.86 19.97
CA MET A 181 -0.09 3.00 20.19
C MET A 181 -0.92 2.15 19.23
N ALA A 182 -0.53 2.06 17.95
CA ALA A 182 -1.23 1.25 16.96
C ALA A 182 -1.11 -0.25 17.28
N ILE A 183 0.08 -0.74 17.63
CA ILE A 183 0.30 -2.14 18.04
C ILE A 183 -0.59 -2.48 19.22
N ALA A 184 -0.57 -1.63 20.23
CA ALA A 184 -1.42 -1.75 21.41
C ALA A 184 -2.92 -1.84 21.13
N GLN A 185 -3.41 -0.97 20.25
CA GLN A 185 -4.84 -0.78 20.04
C GLN A 185 -5.43 -1.82 19.09
N TYR A 186 -4.65 -2.27 18.11
CA TYR A 186 -5.18 -3.07 17.01
C TYR A 186 -4.59 -4.49 16.95
N CYS A 187 -3.38 -4.76 17.47
CA CYS A 187 -2.77 -6.09 17.31
C CYS A 187 -3.37 -7.16 18.26
N PRO A 188 -3.58 -8.40 17.76
CA PRO A 188 -4.02 -9.52 18.58
C PRO A 188 -2.91 -10.02 19.52
N ALA A 189 -3.28 -10.75 20.57
CA ALA A 189 -2.36 -11.17 21.65
C ALA A 189 -1.19 -12.07 21.19
N ASP A 190 -1.34 -12.73 20.05
CA ASP A 190 -0.34 -13.59 19.37
C ASP A 190 0.52 -12.82 18.35
N PHE A 191 0.31 -11.51 18.19
CA PHE A 191 1.24 -10.60 17.52
C PHE A 191 2.50 -10.50 18.37
N SER A 192 3.29 -11.58 18.41
CA SER A 192 4.33 -11.78 19.41
C SER A 192 5.46 -10.77 19.17
N PRO A 193 5.60 -9.74 20.02
CA PRO A 193 6.59 -8.68 19.85
C PRO A 193 7.88 -9.06 20.56
N HIS A 194 8.28 -10.34 20.59
CA HIS A 194 9.48 -10.80 21.29
C HIS A 194 10.76 -10.07 20.83
N GLN A 195 10.75 -9.46 19.64
CA GLN A 195 11.82 -8.58 19.14
C GLN A 195 11.67 -7.10 19.55
N ILE A 196 10.48 -6.63 19.93
CA ILE A 196 10.21 -5.25 20.36
C ILE A 196 10.64 -5.03 21.82
N TYR A 197 10.48 -6.03 22.69
CA TYR A 197 10.79 -5.93 24.13
C TYR A 197 12.28 -5.89 24.48
N LEU A 198 13.19 -6.33 23.60
CA LEU A 198 14.61 -6.49 23.94
C LEU A 198 15.42 -5.18 23.94
N TYR A 199 14.81 -4.02 23.61
CA TYR A 199 15.53 -2.76 23.42
C TYR A 199 15.60 -1.84 24.64
N GLU A 200 14.98 -2.21 25.77
CA GLU A 200 14.97 -1.40 26.98
C GLU A 200 15.73 -2.05 28.14
N SER A 201 17.02 -2.37 27.94
CA SER A 201 17.91 -2.81 29.01
C SER A 201 18.43 -1.66 29.89
N SER A 202 17.74 -0.52 29.97
CA SER A 202 18.19 0.65 30.76
C SER A 202 17.15 1.28 31.69
N TYR A 203 15.87 0.89 31.66
CA TYR A 203 14.85 1.46 32.54
C TYR A 203 14.13 0.38 33.34
N LYS A 204 14.07 0.57 34.67
CA LYS A 204 13.45 -0.37 35.61
C LYS A 204 11.92 -0.35 35.46
N LEU A 205 11.36 -1.47 35.03
CA LEU A 205 9.93 -1.77 35.06
C LEU A 205 9.44 -2.01 36.50
N HIS A 206 8.32 -1.39 36.89
CA HIS A 206 7.61 -1.68 38.14
C HIS A 206 6.24 -2.31 37.85
N LEU A 207 6.08 -3.60 38.15
CA LEU A 207 4.83 -4.37 37.94
C LEU A 207 3.87 -4.25 39.15
N PHE A 208 2.56 -4.09 38.91
CA PHE A 208 1.50 -4.22 39.93
C PHE A 208 0.40 -5.15 39.39
N SER A 209 -0.05 -6.13 40.19
CA SER A 209 -1.21 -6.98 39.87
C SER A 209 -2.39 -6.67 40.78
N TYR A 210 -3.62 -6.85 40.29
CA TYR A 210 -4.82 -6.82 41.13
C TYR A 210 -5.78 -7.96 40.78
N ASN A 211 -6.28 -8.60 41.82
CA ASN A 211 -6.91 -9.91 41.74
C ASN A 211 -8.28 -9.94 41.03
N SER A 212 -8.49 -11.12 40.43
CA SER A 212 -9.74 -11.77 40.02
C SER A 212 -10.48 -11.19 38.80
N LEU A 213 -10.29 -11.92 37.69
CA LEU A 213 -10.86 -11.82 36.33
C LEU A 213 -10.09 -10.89 35.38
N GLN A 214 -9.36 -11.55 34.46
CA GLN A 214 -8.95 -11.09 33.12
C GLN A 214 -8.15 -9.78 33.01
N TYR A 215 -6.89 -9.93 32.59
CA TYR A 215 -5.91 -8.90 32.17
C TYR A 215 -5.33 -8.02 33.30
N ASP A 216 -4.03 -8.15 33.54
CA ASP A 216 -3.26 -7.18 34.35
C ASP A 216 -2.79 -6.03 33.45
N ILE A 217 -3.30 -4.82 33.69
CA ILE A 217 -2.92 -3.59 33.01
C ILE A 217 -1.80 -2.90 33.80
N LEU A 218 -0.64 -2.65 33.18
CA LEU A 218 0.46 -1.91 33.79
C LEU A 218 0.59 -0.49 33.23
N ILE A 219 0.62 0.50 34.12
CA ILE A 219 0.74 1.94 33.80
C ILE A 219 2.00 2.50 34.44
N ILE A 220 2.91 3.09 33.65
CA ILE A 220 4.03 3.92 34.16
C ILE A 220 4.23 5.21 33.31
N HIS A 221 3.49 6.27 33.71
CA HIS A 221 3.71 7.75 33.70
C HIS A 221 4.22 8.56 32.45
N PRO A 222 3.76 9.82 32.22
CA PRO A 222 2.42 10.38 32.36
C PRO A 222 1.60 10.41 31.04
N TYR A 223 2.14 10.04 29.87
CA TYR A 223 1.47 10.39 28.60
C TYR A 223 1.41 9.36 27.45
N THR A 224 1.91 8.13 27.59
CA THR A 224 1.82 7.08 26.52
C THR A 224 2.33 5.76 27.13
N TYR A 225 1.67 4.60 27.09
CA TYR A 225 1.51 3.61 26.01
C TYR A 225 0.68 2.40 26.53
N ILE A 226 0.33 1.44 25.67
CA ILE A 226 -0.36 0.17 26.02
C ILE A 226 0.52 -1.03 25.60
N VAL A 227 0.48 -2.11 26.39
CA VAL A 227 1.12 -3.40 26.09
C VAL A 227 0.23 -4.56 26.60
N CYS A 228 -0.05 -5.54 25.74
CA CYS A 228 -0.72 -6.82 26.06
C CYS A 228 0.29 -7.97 26.09
N ILE A 229 0.27 -8.82 27.12
CA ILE A 229 1.10 -10.04 27.20
C ILE A 229 0.18 -11.28 27.25
N PRO A 230 0.39 -12.30 26.40
CA PRO A 230 -0.31 -13.58 26.51
C PRO A 230 0.31 -14.45 27.62
N SER A 231 -0.52 -15.10 28.43
CA SER A 231 -0.07 -15.86 29.59
C SER A 231 0.73 -17.10 29.20
N VAL A 232 1.98 -17.21 29.65
CA VAL A 232 2.61 -18.52 29.83
C VAL A 232 3.43 -18.52 31.12
N GLU A 233 2.91 -19.31 32.07
CA GLU A 233 3.57 -20.02 33.17
C GLU A 233 4.48 -19.24 34.14
N HIS A 234 3.89 -19.03 35.33
CA HIS A 234 4.50 -19.07 36.66
C HIS A 234 5.93 -18.52 36.82
N THR A 235 6.04 -17.34 37.44
CA THR A 235 7.10 -17.16 38.45
C THR A 235 6.73 -16.10 39.48
N HIS A 236 6.77 -16.53 40.74
CA HIS A 236 6.59 -15.74 41.95
C HIS A 236 7.61 -14.61 42.05
N LEU A 237 7.18 -13.36 42.23
CA LEU A 237 8.02 -12.30 42.83
C LEU A 237 7.16 -11.37 43.71
N ALA A 238 7.25 -11.59 45.01
CA ALA A 238 6.90 -10.60 46.02
C ALA A 238 7.93 -9.45 45.98
N PHE A 239 7.60 -8.22 46.41
CA PHE A 239 8.27 -7.54 47.53
C PHE A 239 7.72 -6.12 47.84
N ARG A 240 7.38 -5.99 49.13
CA ARG A 240 7.34 -4.88 50.10
C ARG A 240 7.75 -3.45 49.69
N LYS A 241 6.86 -2.50 50.03
CA LYS A 241 6.96 -1.02 49.97
C LYS A 241 8.08 -0.47 50.87
N GLN A 242 8.90 0.48 50.38
CA GLN A 242 9.59 1.47 51.24
C GLN A 242 8.99 2.86 51.01
N ARG A 243 8.92 3.62 52.10
CA ARG A 243 8.38 4.99 52.22
C ARG A 243 9.23 6.01 51.48
#